data_AF-A0A8J7SQ64-F1
#
_entry.id   AF-A0A8J7SQ64-F1
#
_cell.length_a   1.000
_cell.length_b   1.000
_cell.length_c   1.000
_cell.angle_alpha   90.00
_cell.angle_beta   90.00
_cell.angle_gamma   90.00
#
_symmetry.space_group_name_H-M   'P 1'
#
loop_
_entity.id
_entity.type
_entity.pdbx_description
1 polymer ?
#
loop_
_entity_poly.entity_id
_entity_poly.type
_entity_poly.pdbx_seq_one_letter_code
_entity_poly.pdbx_strand_id
1 'polypeptide(L)'
;GDISADPVMSKKVDIKGTQGGAFKKNTDIVDASKNKIDQAKEGKVSIIVEKWDDKDSTVKKDAYAYITKEEQARAGDNYQDIKSGYVPKDAVTPIKRVDKKADTKYQNQGTDLEHPLFPHPPTMQDIKQGKIGDCYLLAAMATIVNKDANHFTKHIKDHGNGKVTVQLFKDVNSPVNITINKSTVVSKGGWLGGGGVDEYAEQSLWVQMYEKAYVAAGFHGSDGELPIAQKSYGLIEGGSPAIALAHLTGKAGGGSTTIDSTSDAIPAELQKIILSEFKGKIDDLEFALLMTLMPTLQEMTSKVFVSEDLLEGILKKASHDFGDKKKPNIITLAKGTIDLFLKKVLEKKLLTGTLGSGKYTEKETALFDIFKTKLDAGKMMTLSTKEKIFDDGEEYEKGKSGGEPMVKGLAGNHAYSLLDYAPKKHKEGDTLSVKLRNPWGTYGRKYVNSDTGETIDITSGKTWKGAERKADKNGEFWVDLADVMACCSNYDFI
;
A
#
# COMPACT_ATOMS: atom_id res chain seq x y z
N GLY A 1 -10.89 11.12 32.88
CA GLY A 1 -11.47 10.16 31.92
C GLY A 1 -11.10 8.78 32.39
N ASP A 2 -12.02 7.84 32.29
CA ASP A 2 -11.75 6.43 32.62
C ASP A 2 -10.68 5.87 31.68
N ILE A 3 -9.91 4.89 32.17
CA ILE A 3 -8.91 4.19 31.36
C ILE A 3 -9.63 3.25 30.40
N SER A 4 -9.32 3.37 29.12
CA SER A 4 -9.69 2.39 28.10
C SER A 4 -9.03 1.05 28.42
N ALA A 5 -9.80 -0.03 28.33
CA ALA A 5 -9.27 -1.38 28.49
C ALA A 5 -8.14 -1.63 27.47
N ASP A 6 -7.09 -2.32 27.92
CA ASP A 6 -5.99 -2.70 27.04
C ASP A 6 -6.51 -3.59 25.90
N PRO A 7 -6.23 -3.24 24.63
CA PRO A 7 -6.68 -4.05 23.50
C PRO A 7 -6.14 -5.48 23.56
N VAL A 8 -6.89 -6.42 23.00
CA VAL A 8 -6.42 -7.80 22.87
C VAL A 8 -5.27 -7.88 21.88
N MET A 9 -4.19 -8.54 22.29
CA MET A 9 -3.05 -8.85 21.43
C MET A 9 -3.46 -9.94 20.44
N SER A 10 -3.57 -9.57 19.18
CA SER A 10 -4.05 -10.44 18.10
C SER A 10 -3.31 -10.15 16.79
N LYS A 11 -3.56 -11.01 15.80
CA LYS A 11 -3.16 -10.81 14.39
C LYS A 11 -4.30 -11.17 13.46
N LYS A 12 -4.34 -10.60 12.26
CA LYS A 12 -5.26 -10.95 11.20
C LYS A 12 -5.03 -12.39 10.75
N VAL A 13 -6.12 -13.03 10.34
CA VAL A 13 -6.11 -14.35 9.72
C VAL A 13 -6.95 -14.29 8.46
N ASP A 14 -6.35 -14.65 7.34
CA ASP A 14 -7.05 -14.75 6.07
C ASP A 14 -7.50 -16.19 5.85
N ILE A 15 -8.82 -16.42 5.86
CA ILE A 15 -9.43 -17.73 5.61
C ILE A 15 -10.27 -17.62 4.35
N LYS A 16 -9.83 -18.33 3.31
CA LYS A 16 -10.42 -18.29 1.96
C LYS A 16 -11.94 -18.51 1.99
N GLY A 17 -12.68 -17.60 1.35
CA GLY A 17 -14.14 -17.68 1.23
C GLY A 17 -14.91 -17.17 2.46
N THR A 18 -14.21 -16.61 3.45
CA THR A 18 -14.81 -16.06 4.67
C THR A 18 -14.26 -14.68 5.00
N GLN A 19 -15.13 -13.81 5.52
CA GLN A 19 -14.80 -12.50 6.05
C GLN A 19 -15.40 -12.37 7.45
N GLY A 20 -14.80 -11.59 8.35
CA GLY A 20 -15.45 -11.29 9.64
C GLY A 20 -16.60 -10.31 9.45
N GLY A 21 -17.62 -10.37 10.31
CA GLY A 21 -18.72 -9.42 10.34
C GLY A 21 -18.95 -8.91 11.75
N ALA A 22 -19.13 -7.60 11.93
CA ALA A 22 -19.56 -6.98 13.17
C ALA A 22 -20.99 -6.44 13.02
N PHE A 23 -21.87 -6.78 13.95
CA PHE A 23 -23.25 -6.29 13.93
C PHE A 23 -23.32 -4.85 14.45
N LYS A 24 -23.82 -3.94 13.61
CA LYS A 24 -24.01 -2.51 13.90
C LYS A 24 -25.23 -2.22 14.78
N LYS A 25 -26.16 -3.16 14.85
CA LYS A 25 -27.45 -3.03 15.55
C LYS A 25 -27.98 -4.43 15.86
N ASN A 26 -28.86 -4.54 16.84
CA ASN A 26 -29.64 -5.76 17.03
C ASN A 26 -30.42 -6.08 15.75
N THR A 27 -30.33 -7.31 15.26
CA THR A 27 -30.88 -7.70 13.95
C THR A 27 -31.39 -9.12 13.98
N ASP A 28 -32.57 -9.32 13.39
CA ASP A 28 -33.13 -10.65 13.21
C ASP A 28 -32.35 -11.42 12.15
N ILE A 29 -32.02 -12.67 12.48
CA ILE A 29 -31.45 -13.62 11.54
C ILE A 29 -32.63 -14.40 10.96
N VAL A 30 -32.72 -14.44 9.64
CA VAL A 30 -33.83 -15.09 8.93
C VAL A 30 -33.37 -16.29 8.10
N ASP A 31 -34.30 -17.19 7.80
CA ASP A 31 -34.12 -18.26 6.82
C ASP A 31 -34.33 -17.75 5.36
N ALA A 32 -34.26 -18.64 4.38
CA ALA A 32 -34.43 -18.30 2.95
C ALA A 32 -35.85 -17.79 2.61
N SER A 33 -36.82 -18.00 3.49
CA SER A 33 -38.22 -17.57 3.38
C SER A 33 -38.51 -16.33 4.24
N LYS A 34 -37.48 -15.67 4.78
CA LYS A 34 -37.56 -14.50 5.69
C LYS A 34 -38.23 -14.77 7.04
N ASN A 35 -38.37 -16.04 7.45
CA ASN A 35 -38.83 -16.32 8.80
C ASN A 35 -37.68 -16.07 9.79
N LYS A 36 -37.96 -15.37 10.88
CA LYS A 36 -37.00 -15.18 11.97
C LYS A 36 -36.64 -16.53 12.60
N ILE A 37 -35.35 -16.85 12.63
CA ILE A 37 -34.82 -18.09 13.22
C ILE A 37 -33.93 -17.85 14.44
N ASP A 38 -33.39 -16.64 14.56
CA ASP A 38 -32.53 -16.19 15.67
C ASP A 38 -32.40 -14.65 15.68
N GLN A 39 -31.59 -14.09 16.58
CA GLN A 39 -31.30 -12.66 16.67
C GLN A 39 -29.82 -12.40 17.00
N ALA A 40 -29.15 -11.62 16.15
CA ALA A 40 -27.83 -11.08 16.41
C ALA A 40 -27.91 -9.81 17.26
N LYS A 41 -26.97 -9.64 18.19
CA LYS A 41 -26.86 -8.44 19.04
C LYS A 41 -25.80 -7.49 18.49
N GLU A 42 -26.05 -6.19 18.63
CA GLU A 42 -25.03 -5.16 18.42
C GLU A 42 -23.77 -5.46 19.26
N GLY A 43 -22.58 -5.15 18.73
CA GLY A 43 -21.34 -5.43 19.45
C GLY A 43 -20.74 -6.81 19.16
N LYS A 44 -21.52 -7.72 18.57
CA LYS A 44 -21.13 -9.12 18.37
C LYS A 44 -20.58 -9.38 16.98
N VAL A 45 -19.78 -10.44 16.87
CA VAL A 45 -19.13 -10.82 15.63
C VAL A 45 -19.62 -12.15 15.07
N SER A 46 -19.58 -12.26 13.75
CA SER A 46 -19.94 -13.44 12.96
C SER A 46 -18.93 -13.67 11.84
N ILE A 47 -19.08 -14.78 11.13
CA ILE A 47 -18.43 -15.01 9.84
C ILE A 47 -19.43 -14.64 8.75
N ILE A 48 -19.02 -13.81 7.80
CA ILE A 48 -19.71 -13.58 6.53
C ILE A 48 -19.16 -14.58 5.51
N VAL A 49 -20.05 -15.37 4.90
CA VAL A 49 -19.69 -16.36 3.90
C VAL A 49 -19.86 -15.75 2.52
N GLU A 50 -18.78 -15.71 1.74
CA GLU A 50 -18.76 -15.03 0.44
C GLU A 50 -19.58 -15.78 -0.62
N LYS A 51 -19.60 -17.11 -0.54
CA LYS A 51 -20.27 -17.98 -1.51
C LYS A 51 -21.48 -18.68 -0.89
N TRP A 52 -22.66 -18.26 -1.31
CA TRP A 52 -23.93 -18.91 -1.02
C TRP A 52 -24.84 -18.84 -2.27
N ASP A 53 -25.96 -19.56 -2.32
CA ASP A 53 -26.90 -19.56 -3.47
C ASP A 53 -28.24 -18.91 -3.06
N ASP A 54 -28.78 -18.05 -3.93
CA ASP A 54 -30.05 -17.33 -3.75
C ASP A 54 -31.10 -17.62 -4.84
N LYS A 55 -30.86 -18.63 -5.70
CA LYS A 55 -31.76 -18.99 -6.82
C LYS A 55 -33.20 -19.27 -6.38
N ASP A 56 -33.38 -19.97 -5.26
CA ASP A 56 -34.70 -20.34 -4.73
C ASP A 56 -35.05 -19.62 -3.42
N SER A 57 -34.36 -18.53 -3.11
CA SER A 57 -34.52 -17.76 -1.87
C SER A 57 -35.29 -16.46 -2.09
N THR A 58 -36.14 -16.09 -1.12
CA THR A 58 -36.74 -14.74 -1.05
C THR A 58 -35.74 -13.70 -0.55
N VAL A 59 -34.61 -14.16 -0.01
CA VAL A 59 -33.46 -13.39 0.43
C VAL A 59 -32.44 -13.33 -0.71
N LYS A 60 -32.18 -12.13 -1.22
CA LYS A 60 -31.29 -11.90 -2.38
C LYS A 60 -29.93 -11.35 -1.96
N LYS A 61 -28.89 -11.72 -2.72
CA LYS A 61 -27.49 -11.35 -2.46
C LYS A 61 -27.19 -9.87 -2.51
N ASP A 62 -27.99 -9.08 -3.20
CA ASP A 62 -27.84 -7.64 -3.26
C ASP A 62 -28.18 -6.98 -1.90
N ALA A 63 -29.21 -7.47 -1.20
CA ALA A 63 -29.74 -6.90 0.03
C ALA A 63 -29.28 -7.60 1.32
N TYR A 64 -28.89 -8.87 1.26
CA TYR A 64 -28.54 -9.67 2.44
C TYR A 64 -27.12 -10.24 2.39
N ALA A 65 -26.58 -10.52 3.57
CA ALA A 65 -25.39 -11.32 3.79
C ALA A 65 -25.78 -12.66 4.43
N TYR A 66 -25.13 -13.74 4.03
CA TYR A 66 -25.21 -15.02 4.74
C TYR A 66 -24.13 -15.07 5.81
N ILE A 67 -24.53 -15.34 7.04
CA ILE A 67 -23.64 -15.36 8.21
C ILE A 67 -23.67 -16.71 8.92
N THR A 68 -22.55 -17.04 9.57
CA THR A 68 -22.42 -18.15 10.52
C THR A 68 -21.78 -17.65 11.80
N LYS A 69 -21.84 -18.44 12.88
CA LYS A 69 -21.14 -18.09 14.12
C LYS A 69 -19.62 -18.04 13.92
N GLU A 70 -18.98 -17.12 14.63
CA GLU A 70 -17.52 -17.06 14.78
C GLU A 70 -17.06 -18.00 15.89
N GLU A 71 -15.82 -18.48 15.84
CA GLU A 71 -15.29 -19.32 16.91
C GLU A 71 -15.11 -18.50 18.20
N GLN A 72 -15.62 -19.02 19.32
CA GLN A 72 -15.57 -18.33 20.62
C GLN A 72 -14.15 -17.91 21.02
N ALA A 73 -13.15 -18.73 20.71
CA ALA A 73 -11.74 -18.44 21.00
C ALA A 73 -11.22 -17.17 20.27
N ARG A 74 -11.71 -16.92 19.04
CA ARG A 74 -11.38 -15.73 18.24
C ARG A 74 -12.22 -14.53 18.66
N ALA A 75 -13.52 -14.74 18.80
CA ALA A 75 -14.47 -13.66 19.07
C ALA A 75 -14.33 -13.05 20.48
N GLY A 76 -13.85 -13.81 21.47
CA GLY A 76 -13.68 -13.31 22.84
C GLY A 76 -14.98 -12.74 23.40
N ASP A 77 -14.95 -11.52 23.95
CA ASP A 77 -16.14 -10.87 24.51
C ASP A 77 -17.16 -10.46 23.43
N ASN A 78 -16.74 -10.43 22.17
CA ASN A 78 -17.61 -10.19 21.02
C ASN A 78 -18.36 -11.46 20.58
N TYR A 79 -18.16 -12.61 21.24
CA TYR A 79 -18.84 -13.85 20.91
C TYR A 79 -20.34 -13.78 21.20
N GLN A 80 -21.11 -14.36 20.28
CA GLN A 80 -22.50 -14.75 20.47
C GLN A 80 -22.71 -16.10 19.78
N ASP A 81 -23.32 -17.05 20.46
CA ASP A 81 -23.80 -18.27 19.82
C ASP A 81 -25.07 -17.92 19.03
N ILE A 82 -24.98 -18.00 17.70
CA ILE A 82 -26.05 -17.67 16.76
C ILE A 82 -26.25 -18.82 15.77
N LYS A 83 -27.47 -18.97 15.27
CA LYS A 83 -27.76 -19.81 14.10
C LYS A 83 -27.23 -19.16 12.83
N SER A 84 -26.78 -19.99 11.90
CA SER A 84 -26.46 -19.54 10.54
C SER A 84 -27.74 -19.14 9.81
N GLY A 85 -27.67 -18.05 9.05
CA GLY A 85 -28.82 -17.50 8.33
C GLY A 85 -28.50 -16.19 7.64
N TYR A 86 -29.53 -15.44 7.28
CA TYR A 86 -29.40 -14.20 6.52
C TYR A 86 -29.68 -12.97 7.37
N VAL A 87 -28.89 -11.93 7.15
CA VAL A 87 -29.08 -10.60 7.75
C VAL A 87 -29.03 -9.52 6.68
N PRO A 88 -29.77 -8.41 6.82
CA PRO A 88 -29.62 -7.26 5.94
C PRO A 88 -28.15 -6.79 5.90
N LYS A 89 -27.61 -6.49 4.71
CA LYS A 89 -26.21 -6.05 4.57
C LYS A 89 -25.89 -4.79 5.36
N ASP A 90 -26.86 -3.88 5.50
CA ASP A 90 -26.70 -2.65 6.27
C ASP A 90 -26.62 -2.91 7.79
N ALA A 91 -26.96 -4.12 8.27
CA ALA A 91 -26.85 -4.49 9.68
C ALA A 91 -25.46 -5.02 10.08
N VAL A 92 -24.63 -5.43 9.12
CA VAL A 92 -23.31 -6.01 9.36
C VAL A 92 -22.23 -5.22 8.64
N THR A 93 -21.12 -4.93 9.34
CA THR A 93 -19.92 -4.32 8.73
C THR A 93 -18.86 -5.39 8.59
N PRO A 94 -18.27 -5.58 7.39
CA PRO A 94 -17.11 -6.45 7.22
C PRO A 94 -15.94 -6.01 8.10
N ILE A 95 -15.36 -6.95 8.85
CA ILE A 95 -14.17 -6.75 9.69
C ILE A 95 -13.15 -7.86 9.46
N LYS A 96 -11.88 -7.62 9.80
CA LYS A 96 -10.86 -8.67 9.75
C LYS A 96 -11.20 -9.78 10.75
N ARG A 97 -10.94 -11.03 10.36
CA ARG A 97 -10.90 -12.15 11.31
C ARG A 97 -9.55 -12.14 12.00
N VAL A 98 -9.51 -12.46 13.29
CA VAL A 98 -8.30 -12.32 14.11
C VAL A 98 -8.07 -13.54 15.00
N ASP A 99 -6.80 -13.91 15.18
CA ASP A 99 -6.34 -14.89 16.16
C ASP A 99 -5.59 -14.18 17.29
N LYS A 100 -5.85 -14.62 18.54
CA LYS A 100 -5.09 -14.14 19.70
C LYS A 100 -3.61 -14.56 19.57
N LYS A 101 -2.69 -13.67 19.92
CA LYS A 101 -1.25 -13.99 20.00
C LYS A 101 -0.88 -14.45 21.40
N ALA A 102 -1.04 -15.74 21.68
CA ALA A 102 -0.80 -16.32 23.02
C ALA A 102 0.66 -16.21 23.49
N ASP A 103 1.60 -16.05 22.55
CA ASP A 103 3.03 -15.85 22.74
C ASP A 103 3.40 -14.39 23.08
N THR A 104 2.43 -13.52 23.32
CA THR A 104 2.66 -12.11 23.68
C THR A 104 2.19 -11.77 25.08
N LYS A 105 2.69 -10.67 25.63
CA LYS A 105 2.22 -10.08 26.90
C LYS A 105 2.34 -8.56 26.87
N TYR A 106 1.55 -7.90 27.71
CA TYR A 106 1.81 -6.51 28.07
C TYR A 106 2.98 -6.41 29.04
N GLN A 107 3.90 -5.50 28.75
CA GLN A 107 4.98 -5.10 29.64
C GLN A 107 4.76 -3.65 30.07
N ASN A 108 4.53 -3.44 31.37
CA ASN A 108 4.42 -2.10 31.93
C ASN A 108 5.75 -1.37 31.80
N GLN A 109 5.67 -0.10 31.40
CA GLN A 109 6.83 0.79 31.24
C GLN A 109 6.93 1.80 32.39
N GLY A 110 6.32 1.50 33.54
CA GLY A 110 6.49 2.27 34.76
C GLY A 110 6.16 3.76 34.64
N THR A 111 7.01 4.58 35.25
CA THR A 111 6.87 6.05 35.28
C THR A 111 7.69 6.73 34.18
N ASP A 112 7.44 8.02 33.95
CA ASP A 112 8.21 8.82 32.98
C ASP A 112 9.68 8.99 33.36
N LEU A 113 10.02 8.87 34.66
CA LEU A 113 11.41 8.90 35.13
C LEU A 113 12.18 7.62 34.76
N GLU A 114 11.50 6.47 34.72
CA GLU A 114 12.10 5.18 34.39
C GLU A 114 12.18 4.97 32.87
N HIS A 115 11.09 5.32 32.18
CA HIS A 115 10.95 5.16 30.74
C HIS A 115 10.27 6.40 30.16
N PRO A 116 11.04 7.45 29.79
CA PRO A 116 10.47 8.68 29.28
C PRO A 116 9.69 8.40 27.99
N LEU A 117 8.51 9.02 27.85
CA LEU A 117 7.70 8.88 26.65
C LEU A 117 8.46 9.37 25.40
N PHE A 118 9.26 10.43 25.58
CA PHE A 118 10.13 11.02 24.56
C PHE A 118 11.56 11.13 25.10
N PRO A 119 12.43 10.13 24.87
CA PRO A 119 13.85 10.22 25.27
C PRO A 119 14.62 11.29 24.47
N HIS A 120 14.07 11.68 23.32
CA HIS A 120 14.51 12.79 22.47
C HIS A 120 13.29 13.37 21.74
N PRO A 121 13.41 14.54 21.07
CA PRO A 121 12.35 15.03 20.19
C PRO A 121 11.96 13.97 19.14
N PRO A 122 10.69 13.87 18.71
CA PRO A 122 10.28 12.91 17.70
C PRO A 122 11.09 13.06 16.40
N THR A 123 11.55 11.94 15.88
CA THR A 123 12.35 11.86 14.65
C THR A 123 11.81 10.78 13.73
N MET A 124 12.22 10.80 12.46
CA MET A 124 11.84 9.75 11.51
C MET A 124 12.33 8.38 12.01
N GLN A 125 13.45 8.30 12.73
CA GLN A 125 14.05 7.06 13.24
C GLN A 125 13.24 6.38 14.34
N ASP A 126 12.29 7.10 14.96
CA ASP A 126 11.33 6.54 15.93
C ASP A 126 10.30 5.63 15.28
N ILE A 127 9.94 5.90 14.02
CA ILE A 127 8.86 5.19 13.33
C ILE A 127 9.39 3.86 12.79
N LYS A 128 9.15 2.78 13.53
CA LYS A 128 9.53 1.42 13.16
C LYS A 128 8.39 0.46 13.39
N GLN A 129 7.85 -0.07 12.30
CA GLN A 129 6.83 -1.12 12.34
C GLN A 129 7.45 -2.46 12.76
N GLY A 130 6.73 -3.21 13.60
CA GLY A 130 7.05 -4.61 13.91
C GLY A 130 6.17 -5.57 13.13
N LYS A 131 5.59 -6.57 13.81
CA LYS A 131 5.03 -7.77 13.17
C LYS A 131 3.54 -7.68 12.84
N ILE A 132 2.99 -6.48 12.73
CA ILE A 132 1.59 -6.25 12.39
C ILE A 132 1.50 -5.42 11.12
N GLY A 133 0.57 -5.76 10.22
CA GLY A 133 0.39 -5.11 8.91
C GLY A 133 -0.32 -3.74 8.96
N ASP A 134 0.14 -2.82 9.79
CA ASP A 134 -0.45 -1.48 9.97
C ASP A 134 0.39 -0.36 9.33
N CYS A 135 1.16 -0.70 8.29
CA CYS A 135 2.08 0.20 7.59
C CYS A 135 1.47 1.55 7.20
N TYR A 136 0.18 1.59 6.86
CA TYR A 136 -0.56 2.81 6.54
C TYR A 136 -0.57 3.82 7.70
N LEU A 137 -0.68 3.35 8.94
CA LEU A 137 -0.69 4.18 10.14
C LEU A 137 0.69 4.77 10.39
N LEU A 138 1.73 3.93 10.34
CA LEU A 138 3.10 4.39 10.59
C LEU A 138 3.64 5.26 9.44
N ALA A 139 3.27 4.97 8.19
CA ALA A 139 3.58 5.82 7.05
C ALA A 139 2.94 7.21 7.22
N ALA A 140 1.68 7.27 7.67
CA ALA A 140 1.02 8.52 8.01
C ALA A 140 1.76 9.27 9.13
N MET A 141 2.12 8.58 10.22
CA MET A 141 2.89 9.18 11.32
C MET A 141 4.23 9.77 10.86
N ALA A 142 4.95 9.06 10.00
CA ALA A 142 6.21 9.53 9.43
C ALA A 142 6.03 10.81 8.59
N THR A 143 4.95 10.96 7.81
CA THR A 143 4.70 12.23 7.10
C THR A 143 4.43 13.39 8.05
N ILE A 144 3.76 13.13 9.18
CA ILE A 144 3.50 14.12 10.22
C ILE A 144 4.81 14.53 10.88
N VAL A 145 5.66 13.58 11.29
CA VAL A 145 6.98 13.89 11.87
C VAL A 145 7.83 14.73 10.92
N ASN A 146 7.84 14.38 9.62
CA ASN A 146 8.56 15.13 8.60
C ASN A 146 8.06 16.59 8.47
N LYS A 147 6.78 16.84 8.76
CA LYS A 147 6.15 18.16 8.61
C LYS A 147 6.12 18.99 9.89
N ASP A 148 5.74 18.39 11.02
CA ASP A 148 5.71 18.97 12.37
C ASP A 148 6.07 17.87 13.38
N ALA A 149 7.36 17.74 13.68
CA ALA A 149 7.87 16.82 14.70
C ALA A 149 7.23 17.03 16.09
N ASN A 150 6.72 18.23 16.39
CA ASN A 150 6.06 18.53 17.65
C ASN A 150 4.56 18.19 17.66
N HIS A 151 3.99 17.68 16.56
CA HIS A 151 2.58 17.29 16.53
C HIS A 151 2.27 16.28 17.64
N PHE A 152 3.07 15.21 17.73
CA PHE A 152 2.81 14.13 18.69
C PHE A 152 3.03 14.56 20.13
N THR A 153 4.03 15.41 20.42
CA THR A 153 4.28 15.90 21.79
C THR A 153 3.16 16.79 22.31
N LYS A 154 2.45 17.52 21.42
CA LYS A 154 1.29 18.35 21.79
C LYS A 154 0.03 17.53 22.08
N HIS A 155 -0.07 16.33 21.51
CA HIS A 155 -1.29 15.50 21.52
C HIS A 155 -1.16 14.25 22.39
N ILE A 156 -0.13 14.17 23.22
CA ILE A 156 0.02 13.08 24.19
C ILE A 156 0.42 13.64 25.57
N LYS A 157 -0.12 13.04 26.62
CA LYS A 157 0.14 13.43 28.01
C LYS A 157 0.43 12.20 28.85
N ASP A 158 1.62 12.12 29.42
CA ASP A 158 1.92 11.21 30.53
C ASP A 158 1.38 11.80 31.84
N HIS A 159 0.74 10.96 32.66
CA HIS A 159 0.19 11.37 33.96
C HIS A 159 1.11 11.02 35.14
N GLY A 160 2.26 10.39 34.90
CA GLY A 160 3.24 9.99 35.91
C GLY A 160 2.78 8.81 36.80
N ASN A 161 1.61 8.25 36.55
CA ASN A 161 1.00 7.17 37.34
C ASN A 161 0.81 5.87 36.53
N GLY A 162 1.66 5.66 35.52
CA GLY A 162 1.60 4.51 34.61
C GLY A 162 0.47 4.59 33.59
N LYS A 163 -0.08 5.79 33.34
CA LYS A 163 -1.15 6.05 32.35
C LYS A 163 -0.74 7.16 31.41
N VAL A 164 -1.20 7.05 30.17
CA VAL A 164 -1.00 8.04 29.12
C VAL A 164 -2.34 8.38 28.48
N THR A 165 -2.59 9.66 28.22
CA THR A 165 -3.71 10.09 27.37
C THR A 165 -3.18 10.53 26.01
N VAL A 166 -3.73 9.95 24.95
CA VAL A 166 -3.46 10.32 23.56
C VAL A 166 -4.71 11.01 23.00
N GLN A 167 -4.53 12.18 22.39
CA GLN A 167 -5.56 12.82 21.60
C GLN A 167 -5.48 12.32 20.15
N LEU A 168 -6.60 11.76 19.68
CA LEU A 168 -6.86 11.39 18.30
C LEU A 168 -8.10 12.15 17.81
N PHE A 169 -8.56 11.86 16.60
CA PHE A 169 -9.73 12.50 16.00
C PHE A 169 -10.64 11.43 15.39
N LYS A 170 -11.94 11.48 15.70
CA LYS A 170 -12.94 10.58 15.09
C LYS A 170 -13.29 10.99 13.67
N ASP A 171 -13.17 12.28 13.40
CA ASP A 171 -13.42 12.95 12.13
C ASP A 171 -12.73 14.33 12.17
N VAL A 172 -12.84 15.09 11.09
CA VAL A 172 -12.35 16.46 10.95
C VAL A 172 -12.83 17.33 12.11
N ASN A 173 -11.88 17.93 12.83
CA ASN A 173 -12.12 18.75 14.02
C ASN A 173 -12.93 18.05 15.15
N SER A 174 -12.95 16.72 15.21
CA SER A 174 -13.64 15.96 16.26
C SER A 174 -12.65 15.22 17.17
N PRO A 175 -11.97 15.92 18.11
CA PRO A 175 -10.97 15.31 18.97
C PRO A 175 -11.58 14.32 19.97
N VAL A 176 -10.85 13.24 20.24
CA VAL A 176 -11.15 12.24 21.25
C VAL A 176 -9.90 11.95 22.07
N ASN A 177 -10.03 11.95 23.40
CA ASN A 177 -8.92 11.66 24.32
C ASN A 177 -9.02 10.21 24.81
N ILE A 178 -8.03 9.41 24.47
CA ILE A 178 -7.96 7.98 24.80
C ILE A 178 -6.95 7.79 25.91
N THR A 179 -7.38 7.36 27.09
CA THR A 179 -6.49 7.11 28.22
C THR A 179 -6.18 5.62 28.31
N ILE A 180 -4.91 5.24 28.24
CA ILE A 180 -4.45 3.86 28.23
C ILE A 180 -3.38 3.62 29.30
N ASN A 181 -3.16 2.36 29.67
CA ASN A 181 -1.99 1.99 30.47
C ASN A 181 -0.71 2.24 29.67
N LYS A 182 0.33 2.74 30.34
CA LYS A 182 1.69 2.91 29.79
C LYS A 182 2.39 1.56 29.73
N SER A 183 1.97 0.74 28.77
CA SER A 183 2.46 -0.63 28.58
C SER A 183 2.55 -0.99 27.11
N THR A 184 3.52 -1.82 26.78
CA THR A 184 3.87 -2.20 25.40
C THR A 184 3.61 -3.68 25.20
N VAL A 185 3.43 -4.10 23.95
CA VAL A 185 3.23 -5.51 23.62
C VAL A 185 4.56 -6.12 23.22
N VAL A 186 4.95 -7.18 23.92
CA VAL A 186 6.22 -7.88 23.68
C VAL A 186 5.99 -9.38 23.47
N SER A 187 6.81 -10.01 22.63
CA SER A 187 6.85 -11.47 22.53
C SER A 187 7.46 -12.09 23.80
N LYS A 188 6.96 -13.26 24.19
CA LYS A 188 7.54 -14.10 25.24
C LYS A 188 8.78 -14.81 24.68
N GLY A 189 9.97 -14.49 25.21
CA GLY A 189 11.20 -15.26 24.93
C GLY A 189 12.39 -14.47 24.38
N GLY A 190 12.70 -13.28 24.90
CA GLY A 190 13.99 -12.62 24.60
C GLY A 190 15.19 -13.51 24.96
N TRP A 191 16.26 -13.45 24.15
CA TRP A 191 17.38 -14.43 24.08
C TRP A 191 18.05 -14.76 25.43
N LEU A 192 17.95 -13.96 26.50
CA LEU A 192 18.63 -14.24 27.77
C LEU A 192 17.76 -14.06 29.02
N GLY A 193 16.45 -14.27 28.93
CA GLY A 193 15.57 -14.17 30.11
C GLY A 193 15.38 -12.76 30.68
N GLY A 194 15.89 -11.72 30.00
CA GLY A 194 15.68 -10.31 30.32
C GLY A 194 15.06 -9.56 29.13
N GLY A 195 13.80 -9.12 29.27
CA GLY A 195 13.07 -8.30 28.30
C GLY A 195 12.39 -9.10 27.17
N GLY A 196 11.11 -8.81 26.88
CA GLY A 196 10.48 -9.27 25.65
C GLY A 196 10.93 -8.42 24.46
N VAL A 197 10.82 -8.95 23.25
CA VAL A 197 11.06 -8.17 22.00
C VAL A 197 9.76 -7.47 21.63
N ASP A 198 9.83 -6.20 21.23
CA ASP A 198 8.65 -5.46 20.77
C ASP A 198 7.92 -6.21 19.65
N GLU A 199 6.60 -6.34 19.78
CA GLU A 199 5.79 -7.15 18.87
C GLU A 199 5.19 -6.32 17.74
N TYR A 200 4.73 -5.11 18.04
CA TYR A 200 4.03 -4.21 17.12
C TYR A 200 4.94 -3.01 16.82
N ALA A 201 4.58 -1.74 17.05
CA ALA A 201 5.55 -0.66 16.92
C ALA A 201 6.82 -0.92 17.79
N GLU A 202 8.00 -0.66 17.24
CA GLU A 202 9.30 -1.03 17.84
C GLU A 202 10.03 0.18 18.42
N GLN A 203 10.72 -0.01 19.54
CA GLN A 203 11.72 0.86 20.18
C GLN A 203 11.24 2.20 20.73
N SER A 204 10.28 2.87 20.09
CA SER A 204 9.85 4.20 20.46
C SER A 204 8.52 4.18 21.22
N LEU A 205 8.57 4.49 22.52
CA LEU A 205 7.43 4.35 23.41
C LEU A 205 6.25 5.24 23.01
N TRP A 206 6.50 6.47 22.54
CA TRP A 206 5.41 7.33 22.07
C TRP A 206 4.70 6.75 20.85
N VAL A 207 5.44 6.11 19.93
CA VAL A 207 4.84 5.45 18.76
C VAL A 207 3.96 4.28 19.21
N GLN A 208 4.46 3.47 20.14
CA GLN A 208 3.72 2.36 20.73
C GLN A 208 2.44 2.82 21.47
N MET A 209 2.49 3.97 22.16
CA MET A 209 1.31 4.53 22.81
C MET A 209 0.28 5.03 21.79
N TYR A 210 0.71 5.64 20.68
CA TYR A 210 -0.20 6.06 19.61
C TYR A 210 -0.87 4.87 18.93
N GLU A 211 -0.12 3.83 18.54
CA GLU A 211 -0.65 2.60 17.96
C GLU A 211 -1.67 1.93 18.91
N LYS A 212 -1.32 1.79 20.19
CA LYS A 212 -2.22 1.24 21.21
C LYS A 212 -3.49 2.08 21.41
N ALA A 213 -3.36 3.40 21.48
CA ALA A 213 -4.50 4.31 21.61
C ALA A 213 -5.41 4.27 20.37
N TYR A 214 -4.83 4.11 19.18
CA TYR A 214 -5.56 3.96 17.92
C TYR A 214 -6.47 2.72 17.95
N VAL A 215 -5.93 1.58 18.41
CA VAL A 215 -6.73 0.36 18.61
C VAL A 215 -7.77 0.54 19.71
N ALA A 216 -7.40 1.16 20.84
CA ALA A 216 -8.32 1.37 21.97
C ALA A 216 -9.47 2.33 21.63
N ALA A 217 -9.27 3.29 20.71
CA ALA A 217 -10.31 4.12 20.15
C ALA A 217 -11.33 3.34 19.31
N GLY A 218 -10.99 2.12 18.88
CA GLY A 218 -11.81 1.32 17.98
C GLY A 218 -11.63 1.65 16.50
N PHE A 219 -10.58 2.41 16.15
CA PHE A 219 -10.17 2.61 14.77
C PHE A 219 -9.56 1.32 14.21
N HIS A 220 -9.73 1.13 12.91
CA HIS A 220 -9.39 -0.12 12.24
C HIS A 220 -8.87 0.08 10.81
N GLY A 221 -8.40 1.30 10.50
CA GLY A 221 -7.84 1.63 9.18
C GLY A 221 -8.86 1.94 8.09
N SER A 222 -10.13 2.11 8.45
CA SER A 222 -11.18 2.63 7.57
C SER A 222 -12.04 3.64 8.34
N ASP A 223 -12.98 4.27 7.65
CA ASP A 223 -13.86 5.29 8.23
C ASP A 223 -14.66 4.76 9.42
N GLY A 224 -14.72 5.57 10.47
CA GLY A 224 -15.54 5.32 11.66
C GLY A 224 -14.94 4.33 12.67
N GLU A 225 -15.74 4.04 13.68
CA GLU A 225 -15.39 3.12 14.77
C GLU A 225 -16.11 1.79 14.61
N LEU A 226 -15.45 0.69 14.99
CA LEU A 226 -16.10 -0.61 14.99
C LEU A 226 -17.13 -0.74 16.13
N PRO A 227 -18.36 -1.22 15.86
CA PRO A 227 -19.38 -1.49 16.86
C PRO A 227 -19.09 -2.84 17.53
N ILE A 228 -17.95 -2.96 18.21
CA ILE A 228 -17.54 -4.16 18.94
C ILE A 228 -17.08 -3.80 20.34
N ALA A 229 -17.35 -4.67 21.31
CA ALA A 229 -17.02 -4.44 22.71
C ALA A 229 -15.51 -4.58 22.98
N GLN A 230 -14.90 -5.64 22.47
CA GLN A 230 -13.48 -5.93 22.66
C GLN A 230 -12.70 -5.53 21.41
N LYS A 231 -11.79 -4.56 21.57
CA LYS A 231 -10.86 -4.12 20.51
C LYS A 231 -9.62 -5.01 20.49
N SER A 232 -8.96 -5.12 19.35
CA SER A 232 -7.76 -5.95 19.22
C SER A 232 -6.86 -5.48 18.08
N TYR A 233 -5.55 -5.72 18.20
CA TYR A 233 -4.56 -5.23 17.24
C TYR A 233 -4.76 -5.77 15.83
N GLY A 234 -5.08 -7.05 15.65
CA GLY A 234 -5.29 -7.65 14.32
C GLY A 234 -6.41 -6.99 13.48
N LEU A 235 -7.25 -6.13 14.09
CA LEU A 235 -8.26 -5.35 13.39
C LEU A 235 -7.69 -4.13 12.65
N ILE A 236 -6.51 -3.65 13.05
CA ILE A 236 -5.83 -2.55 12.34
C ILE A 236 -4.91 -3.05 11.22
N GLU A 237 -4.89 -4.35 10.90
CA GLU A 237 -4.09 -4.87 9.79
C GLU A 237 -4.73 -4.58 8.43
N GLY A 238 -4.04 -3.76 7.63
CA GLY A 238 -4.51 -3.23 6.37
C GLY A 238 -5.49 -2.06 6.57
N GLY A 239 -5.14 -0.90 6.03
CA GLY A 239 -5.93 0.32 6.17
C GLY A 239 -5.52 1.40 5.18
N SER A 240 -6.23 2.52 5.23
CA SER A 240 -5.97 3.68 4.37
C SER A 240 -5.09 4.71 5.07
N PRO A 241 -3.97 5.13 4.46
CA PRO A 241 -3.16 6.22 5.01
C PRO A 241 -3.92 7.54 5.12
N ALA A 242 -4.83 7.84 4.18
CA ALA A 242 -5.68 9.03 4.23
C ALA A 242 -6.51 9.07 5.52
N ILE A 243 -7.11 7.93 5.88
CA ILE A 243 -7.92 7.80 7.09
C ILE A 243 -7.05 7.90 8.35
N ALA A 244 -5.88 7.26 8.36
CA ALA A 244 -4.94 7.41 9.47
C ALA A 244 -4.50 8.87 9.65
N LEU A 245 -4.19 9.59 8.57
CA LEU A 245 -3.85 11.02 8.64
C LEU A 245 -5.00 11.85 9.21
N ALA A 246 -6.25 11.57 8.81
CA ALA A 246 -7.42 12.24 9.37
C ALA A 246 -7.55 11.96 10.88
N HIS A 247 -7.44 10.70 11.29
CA HIS A 247 -7.51 10.31 12.70
C HIS A 247 -6.37 10.88 13.56
N LEU A 248 -5.19 11.09 12.98
CA LEU A 248 -4.03 11.62 13.69
C LEU A 248 -4.01 13.15 13.75
N THR A 249 -4.62 13.83 12.78
CA THR A 249 -4.47 15.29 12.61
C THR A 249 -5.75 16.10 12.72
N GLY A 250 -6.92 15.45 12.62
CA GLY A 250 -8.22 16.10 12.59
C GLY A 250 -8.45 16.96 11.34
N LYS A 251 -7.62 16.81 10.30
CA LYS A 251 -7.71 17.56 9.04
C LYS A 251 -8.46 16.75 7.98
N ALA A 252 -9.22 17.46 7.16
CA ALA A 252 -9.86 16.87 5.99
C ALA A 252 -8.78 16.43 4.99
N GLY A 253 -8.85 15.17 4.54
CA GLY A 253 -7.97 14.66 3.51
C GLY A 253 -8.42 15.07 2.11
N GLY A 254 -7.47 15.08 1.19
CA GLY A 254 -7.73 15.17 -0.25
C GLY A 254 -8.23 13.87 -0.87
N GLY A 255 -8.38 12.81 -0.06
CA GLY A 255 -8.80 11.48 -0.49
C GLY A 255 -7.65 10.61 -1.01
N SER A 256 -7.97 9.34 -1.30
CA SER A 256 -7.08 8.41 -1.99
C SER A 256 -7.29 8.51 -3.49
N THR A 257 -6.22 8.68 -4.26
CA THR A 257 -6.28 8.77 -5.72
C THR A 257 -5.52 7.61 -6.34
N THR A 258 -6.21 6.86 -7.20
CA THR A 258 -5.61 5.75 -7.95
C THR A 258 -4.62 6.26 -8.99
N ILE A 259 -3.46 5.61 -9.03
CA ILE A 259 -2.46 5.79 -10.07
C ILE A 259 -2.81 4.83 -11.20
N ASP A 260 -3.43 5.36 -12.25
CA ASP A 260 -3.71 4.60 -13.47
C ASP A 260 -2.43 4.45 -14.28
N SER A 261 -1.78 3.30 -14.14
CA SER A 261 -0.63 2.95 -14.97
C SER A 261 -1.05 2.55 -16.38
N THR A 262 -2.30 2.14 -16.61
CA THR A 262 -2.78 1.67 -17.92
C THR A 262 -3.30 2.82 -18.79
N SER A 263 -3.37 2.60 -20.10
CA SER A 263 -4.10 3.50 -20.98
C SER A 263 -4.74 2.70 -22.10
N ASP A 264 -6.04 2.50 -21.98
CA ASP A 264 -6.87 1.81 -22.98
C ASP A 264 -6.81 2.47 -24.37
N ALA A 265 -6.37 3.72 -24.44
CA ALA A 265 -6.20 4.47 -25.69
C ALA A 265 -4.87 4.19 -26.41
N ILE A 266 -3.85 3.61 -25.74
CA ILE A 266 -2.53 3.37 -26.34
C ILE A 266 -2.65 2.55 -27.63
N PRO A 267 -3.37 1.42 -27.70
CA PRO A 267 -3.44 0.62 -28.92
C PRO A 267 -3.98 1.36 -30.15
N ALA A 268 -4.97 2.25 -29.95
CA ALA A 268 -5.56 3.04 -31.03
C ALA A 268 -4.65 4.21 -31.46
N GLU A 269 -3.98 4.87 -30.52
CA GLU A 269 -3.01 5.92 -30.81
C GLU A 269 -1.77 5.38 -31.53
N LEU A 270 -1.29 4.19 -31.16
CA LEU A 270 -0.21 3.52 -31.89
C LEU A 270 -0.60 3.27 -33.34
N GLN A 271 -1.82 2.80 -33.62
CA GLN A 271 -2.30 2.62 -35.00
C GLN A 271 -2.28 3.94 -35.79
N LYS A 272 -2.72 5.03 -35.17
CA LYS A 272 -2.68 6.36 -35.81
C LYS A 272 -1.25 6.80 -36.12
N ILE A 273 -0.30 6.53 -35.23
CA ILE A 273 1.13 6.81 -35.47
C ILE A 273 1.62 6.04 -36.69
N ILE A 274 1.34 4.74 -36.76
CA ILE A 274 1.76 3.89 -37.89
C ILE A 274 1.26 4.48 -39.20
N LEU A 275 -0.04 4.79 -39.26
CA LEU A 275 -0.67 5.30 -40.47
C LEU A 275 -0.19 6.72 -40.83
N SER A 276 0.10 7.58 -39.86
CA SER A 276 0.46 8.99 -40.11
C SER A 276 1.97 9.22 -40.29
N GLU A 277 2.81 8.48 -39.59
CA GLU A 277 4.26 8.69 -39.56
C GLU A 277 5.02 7.75 -40.50
N PHE A 278 4.44 6.61 -40.88
CA PHE A 278 5.13 5.57 -41.65
C PHE A 278 4.50 5.29 -43.01
N LYS A 279 3.17 5.30 -43.14
CA LYS A 279 2.52 5.00 -44.43
C LYS A 279 2.97 5.94 -45.55
N GLY A 280 3.60 5.40 -46.59
CA GLY A 280 4.13 6.15 -47.72
C GLY A 280 5.37 7.01 -47.39
N LYS A 281 5.96 6.86 -46.21
CA LYS A 281 7.16 7.56 -45.73
C LYS A 281 8.37 6.63 -45.49
N ILE A 282 8.13 5.32 -45.49
CA ILE A 282 9.14 4.25 -45.42
C ILE A 282 8.93 3.29 -46.59
N ASP A 283 9.86 2.37 -46.81
CA ASP A 283 9.73 1.35 -47.86
C ASP A 283 8.50 0.45 -47.61
N ASP A 284 7.84 0.00 -48.68
CA ASP A 284 6.62 -0.82 -48.57
C ASP A 284 6.85 -2.11 -47.78
N LEU A 285 8.06 -2.69 -47.84
CA LEU A 285 8.44 -3.85 -47.05
C LEU A 285 8.58 -3.51 -45.57
N GLU A 286 9.17 -2.36 -45.24
CA GLU A 286 9.27 -1.87 -43.85
C GLU A 286 7.86 -1.57 -43.28
N PHE A 287 6.97 -1.00 -44.09
CA PHE A 287 5.60 -0.71 -43.68
C PHE A 287 4.79 -2.00 -43.46
N ALA A 288 4.90 -2.98 -44.36
CA ALA A 288 4.26 -4.28 -44.23
C ALA A 288 4.76 -5.05 -42.99
N LEU A 289 6.06 -4.94 -42.70
CA LEU A 289 6.68 -5.50 -41.50
C LEU A 289 6.08 -4.88 -40.23
N LEU A 290 5.96 -3.56 -40.20
CA LEU A 290 5.40 -2.85 -39.05
C LEU A 290 3.92 -3.21 -38.82
N MET A 291 3.13 -3.35 -39.89
CA MET A 291 1.73 -3.79 -39.81
C MET A 291 1.59 -5.24 -39.32
N THR A 292 2.50 -6.13 -39.71
CA THR A 292 2.50 -7.53 -39.23
C THR A 292 2.86 -7.63 -37.74
N LEU A 293 3.80 -6.79 -37.28
CA LEU A 293 4.19 -6.73 -35.87
C LEU A 293 3.17 -6.01 -34.99
N MET A 294 2.15 -5.39 -35.58
CA MET A 294 1.17 -4.56 -34.87
C MET A 294 0.47 -5.28 -33.70
N PRO A 295 0.00 -6.53 -33.81
CA PRO A 295 -0.61 -7.23 -32.67
C PRO A 295 0.39 -7.42 -31.52
N THR A 296 1.65 -7.72 -31.84
CA THR A 296 2.75 -7.83 -30.86
C THR A 296 3.05 -6.47 -30.22
N LEU A 297 3.10 -5.41 -31.02
CA LEU A 297 3.27 -4.05 -30.51
C LEU A 297 2.11 -3.67 -29.59
N GLN A 298 0.86 -3.98 -29.95
CA GLN A 298 -0.31 -3.71 -29.10
C GLN A 298 -0.31 -4.55 -27.81
N GLU A 299 -0.02 -5.85 -27.90
CA GLU A 299 0.09 -6.74 -26.75
C GLU A 299 1.18 -6.27 -25.80
N MET A 300 2.36 -5.94 -26.31
CA MET A 300 3.49 -5.62 -25.46
C MET A 300 3.48 -4.16 -24.96
N THR A 301 2.78 -3.25 -25.64
CA THR A 301 2.56 -1.87 -25.15
C THR A 301 1.46 -1.76 -24.10
N SER A 302 0.67 -2.81 -23.89
CA SER A 302 -0.19 -2.93 -22.69
C SER A 302 0.62 -2.93 -21.38
N LYS A 303 1.93 -3.21 -21.45
CA LYS A 303 2.86 -3.16 -20.31
C LYS A 303 3.38 -1.74 -19.98
N VAL A 304 2.95 -0.70 -20.69
CA VAL A 304 3.17 0.75 -20.39
C VAL A 304 4.63 1.24 -20.54
N PHE A 305 5.62 0.35 -20.48
CA PHE A 305 7.04 0.69 -20.39
C PHE A 305 7.88 0.08 -21.52
N VAL A 306 8.86 0.84 -22.03
CA VAL A 306 9.87 0.33 -22.99
C VAL A 306 11.05 -0.27 -22.23
N SER A 307 11.19 -1.60 -22.27
CA SER A 307 12.35 -2.33 -21.72
C SER A 307 13.24 -2.95 -22.80
N GLU A 308 14.44 -3.40 -22.43
CA GLU A 308 15.27 -4.23 -23.32
C GLU A 308 14.58 -5.55 -23.64
N ASP A 309 13.90 -6.16 -22.67
CA ASP A 309 13.10 -7.38 -22.88
C ASP A 309 11.94 -7.17 -23.86
N LEU A 310 11.31 -5.99 -23.86
CA LEU A 310 10.29 -5.61 -24.84
C LEU A 310 10.88 -5.65 -26.25
N LEU A 311 12.04 -5.02 -26.45
CA LEU A 311 12.74 -5.00 -27.73
C LEU A 311 13.13 -6.41 -28.18
N GLU A 312 13.74 -7.20 -27.30
CA GLU A 312 14.13 -8.57 -27.61
C GLU A 312 12.93 -9.47 -27.92
N GLY A 313 11.82 -9.32 -27.19
CA GLY A 313 10.58 -10.04 -27.43
C GLY A 313 9.98 -9.73 -28.81
N ILE A 314 9.92 -8.45 -29.17
CA ILE A 314 9.45 -8.03 -30.51
C ILE A 314 10.38 -8.61 -31.59
N LEU A 315 11.70 -8.49 -31.41
CA LEU A 315 12.69 -8.98 -32.37
C LEU A 315 12.68 -10.51 -32.52
N LYS A 316 12.46 -11.26 -31.43
CA LYS A 316 12.33 -12.71 -31.45
C LYS A 316 11.07 -13.14 -32.19
N LYS A 317 9.95 -12.45 -31.96
CA LYS A 317 8.69 -12.73 -32.67
C LYS A 317 8.80 -12.35 -34.15
N ALA A 318 9.42 -11.23 -34.48
CA ALA A 318 9.78 -10.90 -35.86
C ALA A 318 10.68 -11.98 -36.48
N SER A 319 11.67 -12.47 -35.73
CA SER A 319 12.54 -13.55 -36.23
C SER A 319 11.79 -14.86 -36.45
N HIS A 320 10.74 -15.16 -35.68
CA HIS A 320 9.88 -16.33 -35.88
C HIS A 320 8.93 -16.14 -37.07
N ASP A 321 8.18 -15.04 -37.10
CA ASP A 321 7.12 -14.80 -38.09
C ASP A 321 7.68 -14.58 -39.51
N PHE A 322 8.91 -14.08 -39.61
CA PHE A 322 9.64 -13.88 -40.86
C PHE A 322 10.78 -14.88 -41.07
N GLY A 323 10.92 -15.85 -40.15
CA GLY A 323 12.02 -16.81 -40.09
C GLY A 323 11.73 -18.12 -40.79
N ASP A 324 11.46 -18.08 -42.08
CA ASP A 324 11.74 -19.25 -42.91
C ASP A 324 12.38 -18.85 -44.24
N LYS A 325 13.68 -19.14 -44.33
CA LYS A 325 14.57 -19.05 -45.50
C LYS A 325 14.76 -17.65 -46.14
N LYS A 326 15.93 -17.07 -45.81
CA LYS A 326 16.68 -16.00 -46.53
C LYS A 326 16.30 -14.54 -46.21
N LYS A 327 17.04 -13.92 -45.27
CA LYS A 327 17.89 -12.71 -45.47
C LYS A 327 18.30 -12.10 -44.10
N PRO A 328 19.58 -12.10 -43.71
CA PRO A 328 20.06 -11.34 -42.52
C PRO A 328 19.70 -9.84 -42.56
N ASN A 329 19.40 -9.31 -43.75
CA ASN A 329 18.94 -7.94 -43.96
C ASN A 329 17.53 -7.68 -43.37
N ILE A 330 16.64 -8.69 -43.26
CA ILE A 330 15.27 -8.48 -42.77
C ILE A 330 15.23 -8.25 -41.26
N ILE A 331 16.04 -8.96 -40.47
CA ILE A 331 16.11 -8.73 -39.02
C ILE A 331 16.73 -7.36 -38.73
N THR A 332 17.76 -6.98 -39.49
CA THR A 332 18.37 -5.65 -39.39
C THR A 332 17.38 -4.55 -39.75
N LEU A 333 16.60 -4.76 -40.82
CA LEU A 333 15.51 -3.88 -41.24
C LEU A 333 14.39 -3.78 -40.19
N ALA A 334 14.00 -4.91 -39.60
CA ALA A 334 13.02 -4.98 -38.52
C ALA A 334 13.49 -4.17 -37.32
N LYS A 335 14.74 -4.35 -36.91
CA LYS A 335 15.33 -3.59 -35.80
C LYS A 335 15.30 -2.09 -36.08
N GLY A 336 15.77 -1.64 -37.25
CA GLY A 336 15.73 -0.22 -37.61
C GLY A 336 14.31 0.36 -37.65
N THR A 337 13.36 -0.42 -38.17
CA THR A 337 11.94 -0.05 -38.23
C THR A 337 11.30 0.06 -36.84
N ILE A 338 11.59 -0.90 -35.95
CA ILE A 338 11.12 -0.93 -34.55
C ILE A 338 11.75 0.25 -33.77
N ASP A 339 13.05 0.50 -33.94
CA ASP A 339 13.74 1.61 -33.29
C ASP A 339 13.13 2.97 -33.70
N LEU A 340 12.82 3.14 -35.00
CA LEU A 340 12.16 4.34 -35.51
C LEU A 340 10.72 4.47 -34.96
N PHE A 341 9.97 3.37 -34.89
CA PHE A 341 8.64 3.32 -34.28
C PHE A 341 8.69 3.73 -32.81
N LEU A 342 9.52 3.09 -31.99
CA LEU A 342 9.64 3.39 -30.56
C LEU A 342 10.09 4.83 -30.34
N LYS A 343 11.02 5.35 -31.15
CA LYS A 343 11.39 6.76 -31.11
C LYS A 343 10.17 7.68 -31.31
N LYS A 344 9.30 7.41 -32.29
CA LYS A 344 8.10 8.21 -32.55
C LYS A 344 7.07 8.11 -31.43
N VAL A 345 6.92 6.92 -30.84
CA VAL A 345 6.02 6.69 -29.70
C VAL A 345 6.49 7.45 -28.45
N LEU A 346 7.80 7.46 -28.19
CA LEU A 346 8.42 8.24 -27.11
C LEU A 346 8.34 9.75 -27.36
N GLU A 347 8.56 10.21 -28.60
CA GLU A 347 8.38 11.63 -28.99
C GLU A 347 6.96 12.11 -28.75
N LYS A 348 5.95 11.24 -28.92
CA LYS A 348 4.54 11.52 -28.64
C LYS A 348 4.13 11.20 -27.21
N LYS A 349 5.07 10.86 -26.31
CA LYS A 349 4.83 10.61 -24.88
C LYS A 349 3.76 9.55 -24.59
N LEU A 350 3.64 8.54 -25.46
CA LEU A 350 2.63 7.48 -25.31
C LEU A 350 3.09 6.31 -24.45
N LEU A 351 4.41 6.11 -24.31
CA LEU A 351 5.02 5.08 -23.48
C LEU A 351 6.13 5.68 -22.62
N THR A 352 6.36 5.08 -21.47
CA THR A 352 7.50 5.38 -20.61
C THR A 352 8.76 4.81 -21.27
N GLY A 353 9.84 5.61 -21.33
CA GLY A 353 11.13 5.13 -21.84
C GLY A 353 11.81 4.21 -20.84
N THR A 354 13.00 3.71 -21.20
CA THR A 354 13.79 2.87 -20.29
C THR A 354 14.14 3.60 -18.99
N LEU A 355 14.47 2.83 -17.96
CA LEU A 355 14.71 3.35 -16.62
C LEU A 355 15.91 4.31 -16.66
N GLY A 356 15.74 5.51 -16.08
CA GLY A 356 16.76 6.56 -16.12
C GLY A 356 16.87 7.32 -17.44
N SER A 357 15.98 7.08 -18.42
CA SER A 357 16.01 7.76 -19.72
C SER A 357 15.52 9.21 -19.70
N GLY A 358 14.81 9.63 -18.64
CA GLY A 358 14.13 10.93 -18.58
C GLY A 358 12.98 11.07 -19.60
N LYS A 359 12.46 9.95 -20.11
CA LYS A 359 11.33 9.91 -21.05
C LYS A 359 10.10 9.36 -20.34
N TYR A 360 9.13 10.23 -20.14
CA TYR A 360 7.90 9.96 -19.41
C TYR A 360 6.69 10.30 -20.28
N THR A 361 5.57 9.62 -20.03
CA THR A 361 4.29 9.97 -20.64
C THR A 361 3.71 11.25 -20.05
N GLU A 362 2.71 11.84 -20.70
CA GLU A 362 2.02 13.01 -20.17
C GLU A 362 1.38 12.74 -18.79
N LYS A 363 0.79 11.55 -18.60
CA LYS A 363 0.20 11.13 -17.32
C LYS A 363 1.25 11.11 -16.21
N GLU A 364 2.45 10.61 -16.50
CA GLU A 364 3.54 10.51 -15.52
C GLU A 364 4.06 11.88 -15.14
N THR A 365 4.29 12.76 -16.12
CA THR A 365 4.71 14.14 -15.84
C THR A 365 3.66 14.91 -15.04
N ALA A 366 2.37 14.73 -15.36
CA ALA A 366 1.27 15.34 -14.61
C ALA A 366 1.20 14.81 -13.17
N LEU A 367 1.44 13.51 -12.95
CA LEU A 367 1.52 12.92 -11.62
C LEU A 367 2.68 13.52 -10.81
N PHE A 368 3.86 13.66 -11.43
CA PHE A 368 5.00 14.29 -10.79
C PHE A 368 4.74 15.75 -10.42
N ASP A 369 4.07 16.50 -11.30
CA ASP A 369 3.66 17.89 -11.03
C ASP A 369 2.66 17.98 -9.87
N ILE A 370 1.76 17.00 -9.73
CA ILE A 370 0.87 16.89 -8.56
C ILE A 370 1.71 16.71 -7.29
N PHE A 371 2.63 15.75 -7.27
CA PHE A 371 3.49 15.50 -6.10
C PHE A 371 4.27 16.74 -5.72
N LYS A 372 4.93 17.38 -6.69
CA LYS A 372 5.65 18.64 -6.51
C LYS A 372 4.77 19.72 -5.90
N THR A 373 3.62 19.99 -6.52
CA THR A 373 2.70 21.06 -6.08
C THR A 373 2.23 20.83 -4.65
N LYS A 374 1.89 19.58 -4.30
CA LYS A 374 1.39 19.23 -2.96
C LYS A 374 2.50 19.31 -1.92
N LEU A 375 3.67 18.75 -2.20
CA LEU A 375 4.83 18.79 -1.30
C LEU A 375 5.32 20.23 -1.08
N ASP A 376 5.38 21.06 -2.13
CA ASP A 376 5.74 22.49 -2.04
C ASP A 376 4.70 23.27 -1.21
N ALA A 377 3.42 22.92 -1.32
CA ALA A 377 2.35 23.46 -0.47
C ALA A 377 2.40 22.92 0.98
N GLY A 378 3.37 22.06 1.31
CA GLY A 378 3.55 21.50 2.63
C GLY A 378 2.51 20.44 3.01
N LYS A 379 1.86 19.82 2.01
CA LYS A 379 0.92 18.72 2.21
C LYS A 379 1.67 17.46 2.62
N MET A 380 1.06 16.69 3.52
CA MET A 380 1.57 15.37 3.91
C MET A 380 1.07 14.36 2.88
N MET A 381 1.96 13.50 2.37
CA MET A 381 1.61 12.58 1.29
C MET A 381 2.11 11.16 1.54
N THR A 382 1.34 10.18 1.07
CA THR A 382 1.72 8.76 1.09
C THR A 382 1.57 8.13 -0.29
N LEU A 383 2.33 7.07 -0.54
CA LEU A 383 2.20 6.21 -1.72
C LEU A 383 1.97 4.77 -1.28
N SER A 384 1.02 4.11 -1.92
CA SER A 384 0.75 2.69 -1.71
C SER A 384 1.19 1.88 -2.93
N THR A 385 1.74 0.68 -2.71
CA THR A 385 2.16 -0.23 -3.78
C THR A 385 1.07 -1.22 -4.16
N LYS A 386 1.16 -1.72 -5.40
CA LYS A 386 0.40 -2.89 -5.85
C LYS A 386 0.84 -4.14 -5.07
N GLU A 387 0.03 -5.18 -5.04
CA GLU A 387 0.42 -6.48 -4.44
C GLU A 387 1.61 -7.08 -5.20
N LYS A 388 1.51 -7.14 -6.54
CA LYS A 388 2.62 -7.48 -7.43
C LYS A 388 3.31 -6.21 -7.89
N ILE A 389 4.57 -6.04 -7.50
CA ILE A 389 5.35 -4.83 -7.78
C ILE A 389 6.08 -4.93 -9.14
N PHE A 390 6.38 -6.13 -9.61
CA PHE A 390 7.07 -6.40 -10.88
C PHE A 390 6.48 -7.59 -11.63
N ASP A 391 6.88 -7.68 -12.91
CA ASP A 391 6.53 -8.74 -13.86
C ASP A 391 6.74 -10.16 -13.32
N ASP A 392 6.01 -11.10 -13.93
CA ASP A 392 6.03 -12.51 -13.55
C ASP A 392 7.43 -13.13 -13.77
N GLY A 393 7.99 -13.76 -12.73
CA GLY A 393 9.29 -14.45 -12.77
C GLY A 393 10.29 -14.01 -11.71
N GLU A 394 10.09 -12.87 -11.07
CA GLU A 394 10.91 -12.44 -9.92
C GLU A 394 10.60 -13.28 -8.67
N GLU A 395 11.64 -13.67 -7.92
CA GLU A 395 11.47 -14.30 -6.61
C GLU A 395 11.17 -13.23 -5.56
N TYR A 396 10.01 -13.37 -4.91
CA TYR A 396 9.60 -12.47 -3.83
C TYR A 396 9.98 -13.05 -2.47
N GLU A 397 10.68 -12.24 -1.68
CA GLU A 397 10.83 -12.47 -0.25
C GLU A 397 9.53 -12.10 0.49
N LYS A 398 9.44 -12.43 1.78
CA LYS A 398 8.28 -12.07 2.63
C LYS A 398 8.65 -11.09 3.73
N GLY A 399 7.82 -10.06 3.87
CA GLY A 399 7.87 -9.05 4.92
C GLY A 399 7.67 -9.62 6.31
N LYS A 400 8.25 -8.91 7.29
CA LYS A 400 8.16 -9.29 8.71
C LYS A 400 6.81 -8.95 9.36
N SER A 401 5.99 -8.12 8.71
CA SER A 401 4.80 -7.50 9.30
C SER A 401 3.52 -8.26 8.95
N GLY A 402 3.11 -8.26 7.69
CA GLY A 402 1.94 -8.97 7.18
C GLY A 402 2.29 -10.11 6.22
N GLY A 403 3.58 -10.39 6.01
CA GLY A 403 4.03 -11.31 4.96
C GLY A 403 4.03 -10.67 3.58
N GLU A 404 4.22 -9.35 3.52
CA GLU A 404 4.21 -8.55 2.29
C GLU A 404 5.22 -9.07 1.27
N PRO A 405 4.87 -9.18 -0.01
CA PRO A 405 5.83 -9.58 -1.03
C PRO A 405 6.92 -8.50 -1.17
N MET A 406 8.18 -8.90 -1.06
CA MET A 406 9.36 -8.03 -1.06
C MET A 406 10.24 -8.31 -2.27
N VAL A 407 10.63 -7.25 -3.00
CA VAL A 407 11.47 -7.37 -4.19
C VAL A 407 12.30 -6.11 -4.42
N LYS A 408 13.63 -6.29 -4.52
CA LYS A 408 14.59 -5.24 -4.91
C LYS A 408 14.36 -3.91 -4.18
N GLY A 409 14.12 -3.96 -2.88
CA GLY A 409 13.98 -2.79 -2.02
C GLY A 409 12.58 -2.16 -1.96
N LEU A 410 11.55 -2.83 -2.49
CA LEU A 410 10.14 -2.44 -2.32
C LEU A 410 9.31 -3.63 -1.82
N ALA A 411 8.44 -3.36 -0.86
CA ALA A 411 7.35 -4.22 -0.39
C ALA A 411 6.01 -3.89 -1.08
N GLY A 412 5.23 -4.91 -1.39
CA GLY A 412 3.96 -4.86 -2.12
C GLY A 412 2.77 -4.88 -1.16
N ASN A 413 1.63 -4.35 -1.61
CA ASN A 413 0.48 -4.07 -0.75
C ASN A 413 0.90 -3.28 0.52
N HIS A 414 1.77 -2.29 0.34
CA HIS A 414 2.46 -1.59 1.42
C HIS A 414 2.40 -0.07 1.24
N ALA A 415 2.33 0.66 2.35
CA ALA A 415 2.30 2.12 2.35
C ALA A 415 3.67 2.71 2.69
N TYR A 416 4.04 3.77 1.97
CA TYR A 416 5.26 4.57 2.17
C TYR A 416 4.87 6.03 2.41
N SER A 417 5.67 6.74 3.21
CA SER A 417 5.61 8.21 3.23
C SER A 417 6.27 8.76 1.98
N LEU A 418 5.62 9.69 1.29
CA LEU A 418 6.20 10.48 0.20
C LEU A 418 6.73 11.78 0.81
N LEU A 419 8.07 11.91 0.86
CA LEU A 419 8.74 12.96 1.64
C LEU A 419 9.25 14.11 0.79
N ASP A 420 9.70 13.83 -0.43
CA ASP A 420 10.35 14.82 -1.28
C ASP A 420 10.31 14.44 -2.76
N TYR A 421 10.76 15.34 -3.63
CA TYR A 421 10.93 15.13 -5.06
C TYR A 421 12.21 15.79 -5.57
N ALA A 422 12.78 15.23 -6.64
CA ALA A 422 13.99 15.72 -7.27
C ALA A 422 13.98 15.51 -8.80
N PRO A 423 14.66 16.38 -9.57
CA PRO A 423 15.29 17.61 -9.09
C PRO A 423 14.24 18.73 -8.85
N LYS A 424 14.59 19.71 -8.02
CA LYS A 424 13.69 20.84 -7.70
C LYS A 424 13.41 21.74 -8.89
N LYS A 425 14.38 21.84 -9.80
CA LYS A 425 14.24 22.46 -11.12
C LYS A 425 14.55 21.38 -12.14
N HIS A 426 13.59 21.07 -12.99
CA HIS A 426 13.75 20.11 -14.08
C HIS A 426 13.35 20.77 -15.40
N LYS A 427 13.86 20.21 -16.49
CA LYS A 427 13.42 20.48 -17.87
C LYS A 427 13.03 19.17 -18.54
N GLU A 428 12.40 19.27 -19.70
CA GLU A 428 12.07 18.10 -20.50
C GLU A 428 13.33 17.25 -20.80
N GLY A 429 13.23 15.95 -20.54
CA GLY A 429 14.33 15.00 -20.70
C GLY A 429 15.16 14.75 -19.43
N ASP A 430 14.93 15.50 -18.35
CA ASP A 430 15.54 15.19 -17.06
C ASP A 430 14.90 13.95 -16.44
N THR A 431 15.67 13.18 -15.66
CA THR A 431 15.14 12.13 -14.80
C THR A 431 14.39 12.72 -13.61
N LEU A 432 13.27 12.11 -13.25
CA LEU A 432 12.39 12.57 -12.18
C LEU A 432 12.32 11.50 -11.10
N SER A 433 12.49 11.90 -9.84
CA SER A 433 12.56 10.98 -8.71
C SER A 433 11.76 11.50 -7.52
N VAL A 434 11.24 10.58 -6.71
CA VAL A 434 10.58 10.88 -5.43
C VAL A 434 11.31 10.23 -4.28
N LYS A 435 11.31 10.88 -3.11
CA LYS A 435 11.89 10.35 -1.88
C LYS A 435 10.79 9.65 -1.08
N LEU A 436 10.97 8.36 -0.85
CA LEU A 436 10.08 7.54 -0.06
C LEU A 436 10.68 7.19 1.29
N ARG A 437 9.79 6.89 2.24
CA ARG A 437 10.15 6.26 3.50
C ARG A 437 9.31 5.02 3.78
N ASN A 438 9.99 3.90 4.00
CA ASN A 438 9.38 2.65 4.44
C ASN A 438 9.13 2.68 5.96
N PRO A 439 7.88 2.56 6.44
CA PRO A 439 7.55 2.57 7.88
C PRO A 439 8.22 1.45 8.70
N TRP A 440 8.79 0.43 8.05
CA TRP A 440 9.65 -0.57 8.71
C TRP A 440 10.95 0.02 9.27
N GLY A 441 11.33 1.24 8.88
CA GLY A 441 12.60 1.86 9.27
C GLY A 441 13.81 1.38 8.46
N THR A 442 13.62 0.40 7.58
CA THR A 442 14.64 -0.23 6.76
C THR A 442 14.02 -0.71 5.43
N TYR A 443 14.80 -1.43 4.61
CA TYR A 443 14.39 -2.01 3.34
C TYR A 443 13.90 -0.96 2.34
N GLY A 444 14.87 -0.31 1.71
CA GLY A 444 14.67 0.66 0.64
C GLY A 444 15.30 0.22 -0.67
N ARG A 445 15.06 0.99 -1.72
CA ARG A 445 15.64 0.76 -3.05
C ARG A 445 16.85 1.65 -3.29
N LYS A 446 17.84 1.10 -3.98
CA LYS A 446 18.90 1.85 -4.66
C LYS A 446 19.08 1.38 -6.10
N TYR A 447 19.67 2.24 -6.91
CA TYR A 447 20.03 1.96 -8.29
C TYR A 447 21.54 1.91 -8.38
N VAL A 448 22.08 0.82 -8.93
CA VAL A 448 23.52 0.66 -9.13
C VAL A 448 23.82 0.40 -10.58
N ASN A 449 24.94 0.90 -11.09
CA ASN A 449 25.38 0.57 -12.44
C ASN A 449 25.74 -0.92 -12.50
N SER A 450 25.22 -1.65 -13.49
CA SER A 450 25.34 -3.10 -13.61
C SER A 450 26.79 -3.56 -13.85
N ASP A 451 27.62 -2.73 -14.49
CA ASP A 451 29.00 -3.09 -14.84
C ASP A 451 29.98 -2.79 -13.69
N THR A 452 29.79 -1.65 -13.02
CA THR A 452 30.73 -1.13 -12.01
C THR A 452 30.28 -1.39 -10.57
N GLY A 453 28.98 -1.63 -10.36
CA GLY A 453 28.37 -1.74 -9.03
C GLY A 453 28.22 -0.41 -8.28
N GLU A 454 28.63 0.71 -8.89
CA GLU A 454 28.55 2.04 -8.26
C GLU A 454 27.10 2.51 -8.12
N THR A 455 26.79 3.21 -7.02
CA THR A 455 25.46 3.77 -6.80
C THR A 455 25.21 4.96 -7.73
N ILE A 456 24.07 4.97 -8.40
CA ILE A 456 23.67 6.02 -9.31
C ILE A 456 22.92 7.11 -8.54
N ASP A 457 23.35 8.36 -8.70
CA ASP A 457 22.60 9.52 -8.22
C ASP A 457 21.43 9.85 -9.16
N ILE A 458 20.25 9.37 -8.78
CA ILE A 458 19.00 9.59 -9.52
C ILE A 458 18.32 10.93 -9.19
N THR A 459 18.94 11.78 -8.36
CA THR A 459 18.34 13.06 -7.92
C THR A 459 18.82 14.26 -8.74
N SER A 460 19.88 14.07 -9.54
CA SER A 460 20.53 15.14 -10.31
C SER A 460 19.74 15.62 -11.54
N GLY A 461 18.71 14.87 -11.96
CA GLY A 461 18.01 15.07 -13.23
C GLY A 461 18.77 14.56 -14.45
N LYS A 462 20.01 14.06 -14.30
CA LYS A 462 20.77 13.50 -15.41
C LYS A 462 20.24 12.12 -15.80
N THR A 463 20.22 11.85 -17.10
CA THR A 463 19.93 10.52 -17.62
C THR A 463 21.05 9.54 -17.31
N TRP A 464 20.69 8.28 -17.13
CA TRP A 464 21.63 7.19 -16.86
C TRP A 464 21.14 5.90 -17.54
N LYS A 465 22.03 4.89 -17.63
CA LYS A 465 21.75 3.61 -18.29
C LYS A 465 22.38 2.45 -17.52
N GLY A 466 21.92 1.25 -17.82
CA GLY A 466 22.47 0.01 -17.29
C GLY A 466 22.41 -0.04 -15.78
N ALA A 467 21.25 0.28 -15.20
CA ALA A 467 21.09 0.16 -13.75
C ALA A 467 20.39 -1.13 -13.36
N GLU A 468 20.88 -1.71 -12.28
CA GLU A 468 20.24 -2.76 -11.52
C GLU A 468 19.54 -2.15 -10.30
N ARG A 469 18.34 -2.64 -10.01
CA ARG A 469 17.61 -2.30 -8.78
C ARG A 469 18.09 -3.20 -7.65
N LYS A 470 18.55 -2.64 -6.54
CA LYS A 470 18.98 -3.40 -5.36
C LYS A 470 18.24 -2.95 -4.10
N ALA A 471 18.04 -3.90 -3.20
CA ALA A 471 17.63 -3.59 -1.84
C ALA A 471 18.77 -2.89 -1.08
N ASP A 472 18.38 -2.02 -0.17
CA ASP A 472 19.25 -1.29 0.74
C ASP A 472 18.65 -1.33 2.16
N LYS A 473 19.51 -1.19 3.17
CA LYS A 473 19.09 -1.20 4.59
C LYS A 473 18.50 0.14 5.03
N ASN A 474 18.60 1.17 4.20
CA ASN A 474 18.05 2.49 4.48
C ASN A 474 16.52 2.48 4.36
N GLY A 475 15.83 2.98 5.38
CA GLY A 475 14.37 3.13 5.36
C GLY A 475 13.90 4.36 4.58
N GLU A 476 14.80 5.28 4.24
CA GLU A 476 14.55 6.44 3.37
C GLU A 476 15.38 6.32 2.11
N PHE A 477 14.76 6.50 0.95
CA PHE A 477 15.41 6.25 -0.34
C PHE A 477 14.71 6.97 -1.49
N TRP A 478 15.43 7.15 -2.59
CA TRP A 478 14.90 7.76 -3.80
C TRP A 478 14.44 6.68 -4.80
N VAL A 479 13.35 6.95 -5.50
CA VAL A 479 12.75 6.07 -6.52
C VAL A 479 12.52 6.88 -7.79
N ASP A 480 12.91 6.33 -8.94
CA ASP A 480 12.64 6.92 -10.25
C ASP A 480 11.12 6.90 -10.54
N LEU A 481 10.60 7.95 -11.17
CA LEU A 481 9.19 8.09 -11.48
C LEU A 481 8.63 6.93 -12.32
N ALA A 482 9.42 6.34 -13.21
CA ALA A 482 8.99 5.18 -13.98
C ALA A 482 8.73 3.97 -13.08
N ASP A 483 9.54 3.79 -12.03
CA ASP A 483 9.30 2.74 -11.05
C ASP A 483 8.06 3.05 -10.20
N VAL A 484 7.81 4.31 -9.85
CA VAL A 484 6.56 4.70 -9.16
C VAL A 484 5.34 4.27 -9.98
N MET A 485 5.36 4.51 -11.28
CA MET A 485 4.24 4.17 -12.17
C MET A 485 4.05 2.67 -12.36
N ALA A 486 5.15 1.92 -12.42
CA ALA A 486 5.08 0.46 -12.46
C ALA A 486 4.52 -0.13 -11.16
N CYS A 487 4.98 0.40 -10.01
CA CYS A 487 4.87 -0.26 -8.72
C CYS A 487 3.72 0.25 -7.84
N CYS A 488 3.34 1.52 -7.97
CA CYS A 488 2.38 2.18 -7.08
C CYS A 488 0.95 2.04 -7.58
N SER A 489 0.02 1.89 -6.63
CA SER A 489 -1.41 1.74 -6.87
C SER A 489 -2.18 3.02 -6.59
N ASN A 490 -1.80 3.76 -5.54
CA ASN A 490 -2.52 4.95 -5.10
C ASN A 490 -1.57 5.94 -4.43
N TYR A 491 -1.98 7.21 -4.38
CA TYR A 491 -1.41 8.23 -3.52
C TYR A 491 -2.50 8.89 -2.66
N ASP A 492 -2.12 9.36 -1.48
CA ASP A 492 -3.01 10.08 -0.56
C ASP A 492 -2.36 11.39 -0.11
N PHE A 493 -3.16 12.39 0.26
CA PHE A 493 -2.65 13.65 0.82
C PHE A 493 -3.61 14.36 1.77
N ILE A 494 -3.06 15.14 2.71
CA ILE A 494 -3.80 16.04 3.64
C ILE A 494 -3.17 17.44 3.67
#